data_AF-A0A7C4ISR7-F1
#
_entry.id   AF-A0A7C4ISR7-F1
#
_cell.length_a   1.000
_cell.length_b   1.000
_cell.length_c   1.000
_cell.angle_alpha   90.00
_cell.angle_beta   90.00
_cell.angle_gamma   90.00
#
_symmetry.space_group_name_H-M   'P 1'
#
loop_
_entity.id
_entity.type
_entity.pdbx_description
1 polymer ?
#
loop_
_entity_poly.entity_id
_entity_poly.type
_entity_poly.pdbx_seq_one_letter_code
_entity_poly.pdbx_strand_id
1 'polypeptide(L)'
;MVHTAPLACALKDRWPEARLTWVAERPGGELLIGHRAIDELILLPRRFLRSPREVVRLVGRLRQIGPQVAIDAQGLTKSALVCRLSGAPRRIGFGRPWGREISRWLNNECVDTRSVHAVPRNLELLRPLGIESPEVRFDLPEAPAERAFAEELVERLGLARRTGGFALITAGAGWESKRWPAERFAAVARHLAVRHGLGVLLIWGSDAERALAEGVARESGTADVQSAPRFTLPQLAAVARRARL
;
A
#
# COMPACT_ATOMS: atom_id res chain seq x y z
N MET A 1 -2.07 -2.83 -3.42
CA MET A 1 -2.75 -1.67 -2.81
C MET A 1 -2.16 -0.38 -3.36
N VAL A 2 -0.95 0.03 -2.96
CA VAL A 2 -0.33 1.29 -3.44
C VAL A 2 -0.24 1.35 -4.98
N HIS A 3 0.24 0.29 -5.63
CA HIS A 3 0.30 0.22 -7.11
C HIS A 3 -1.04 0.27 -7.84
N THR A 4 -2.16 0.21 -7.11
CA THR A 4 -3.50 0.27 -7.67
C THR A 4 -4.15 1.64 -7.42
N ALA A 5 -3.63 2.46 -6.49
CA ALA A 5 -4.17 3.79 -6.21
C ALA A 5 -4.32 4.68 -7.46
N PRO A 6 -3.39 4.66 -8.44
CA PRO A 6 -3.56 5.42 -9.69
C PRO A 6 -4.82 5.08 -10.49
N LEU A 7 -5.37 3.87 -10.32
CA LEU A 7 -6.62 3.47 -10.96
C LEU A 7 -7.80 4.31 -10.44
N ALA A 8 -7.85 4.59 -9.13
CA ALA A 8 -8.89 5.44 -8.55
C ALA A 8 -8.78 6.90 -9.04
N CYS A 9 -7.55 7.43 -9.07
CA CYS A 9 -7.29 8.79 -9.56
C CYS A 9 -7.73 8.94 -11.02
N ALA A 10 -7.32 8.02 -11.90
CA ALA A 10 -7.68 8.04 -13.31
C ALA A 10 -9.20 7.95 -13.55
N LEU A 11 -9.92 7.16 -12.73
CA LEU A 11 -11.39 7.10 -12.80
C LEU A 11 -12.04 8.43 -12.41
N LYS A 12 -11.56 9.09 -11.35
CA LYS A 12 -12.08 10.40 -10.92
C LYS A 12 -11.70 11.53 -11.88
N ASP A 13 -10.55 11.45 -12.54
CA ASP A 13 -10.18 12.41 -13.59
C ASP A 13 -11.13 12.32 -14.78
N ARG A 14 -11.48 11.09 -15.19
CA ARG A 14 -12.42 10.89 -16.29
C ARG A 14 -13.86 11.22 -15.90
N TRP A 15 -14.25 10.85 -14.68
CA TRP A 15 -15.61 11.01 -14.14
C TRP A 15 -15.56 11.50 -12.69
N PRO A 16 -15.49 12.82 -12.46
CA PRO A 16 -15.42 13.39 -11.11
C PRO A 16 -16.59 12.99 -10.21
N GLU A 17 -17.78 12.90 -10.80
CA GLU A 17 -19.04 12.55 -10.13
C GLU A 17 -19.23 11.03 -9.93
N ALA A 18 -18.36 10.18 -10.48
CA ALA A 18 -18.49 8.74 -10.29
C ALA A 18 -18.26 8.37 -8.84
N ARG A 19 -19.21 7.64 -8.23
CA ARG A 19 -19.04 7.10 -6.88
C ARG A 19 -18.13 5.87 -6.92
N LEU A 20 -16.96 5.96 -6.29
CA LEU A 20 -15.96 4.92 -6.21
C LEU A 20 -15.94 4.27 -4.83
N THR A 21 -16.40 3.03 -4.78
CA THR A 21 -16.24 2.15 -3.61
C THR A 21 -15.03 1.25 -3.78
N TRP A 22 -14.10 1.29 -2.82
CA TRP A 22 -12.91 0.45 -2.80
C TRP A 22 -13.02 -0.64 -1.75
N VAL A 23 -12.84 -1.90 -2.15
CA VAL A 23 -12.83 -3.05 -1.22
C VAL A 23 -11.40 -3.52 -1.01
N ALA A 24 -10.96 -3.55 0.25
CA ALA A 24 -9.58 -3.89 0.60
C ALA A 24 -9.49 -4.71 1.90
N GLU A 25 -8.47 -5.55 2.03
CA GLU A 25 -8.12 -6.13 3.33
C GLU A 25 -7.41 -5.10 4.21
N ARG A 26 -7.78 -5.07 5.50
CA ARG A 26 -7.35 -4.04 6.47
C ARG A 26 -5.84 -3.78 6.49
N PRO A 27 -4.94 -4.78 6.57
CA PRO A 27 -3.51 -4.52 6.76
C PRO A 27 -2.84 -3.72 5.65
N GLY A 28 -3.45 -3.59 4.47
CA GLY A 28 -2.98 -2.68 3.42
C GLY A 28 -3.98 -1.57 3.07
N GLY A 29 -5.27 -1.81 3.29
CA GLY A 29 -6.34 -0.86 2.95
C GLY A 29 -6.35 0.39 3.83
N GLU A 30 -5.80 0.34 5.05
CA GLU A 30 -5.71 1.51 5.93
C GLU A 30 -4.92 2.68 5.31
N LEU A 31 -3.99 2.39 4.40
CA LEU A 31 -3.27 3.42 3.62
C LEU A 31 -4.17 4.25 2.71
N LEU A 32 -5.41 3.82 2.45
CA LEU A 32 -6.37 4.50 1.59
C LEU A 32 -7.43 5.27 2.38
N ILE A 33 -7.38 5.26 3.71
CA ILE A 33 -8.32 6.02 4.54
C ILE A 33 -8.15 7.52 4.27
N GLY A 34 -9.21 8.17 3.79
CA GLY A 34 -9.19 9.59 3.41
C GLY A 34 -8.61 9.88 2.02
N HIS A 35 -8.39 8.86 1.18
CA HIS A 35 -7.94 9.05 -0.19
C HIS A 35 -9.00 9.81 -1.00
N ARG A 36 -8.64 10.95 -1.60
CA ARG A 36 -9.60 11.88 -2.25
C ARG A 36 -10.39 11.24 -3.39
N ALA A 37 -9.79 10.30 -4.11
CA ALA A 37 -10.47 9.61 -5.19
C ALA A 37 -11.44 8.50 -4.75
N ILE A 38 -11.50 8.14 -3.46
CA ILE A 38 -12.31 7.02 -2.97
C ILE A 38 -13.43 7.56 -2.09
N ASP A 39 -14.67 7.47 -2.56
CA ASP A 39 -15.85 7.95 -1.82
C ASP A 39 -16.22 7.00 -0.67
N GLU A 40 -15.96 5.71 -0.84
CA GLU A 40 -16.27 4.71 0.18
C GLU A 40 -15.20 3.61 0.25
N LEU A 41 -14.59 3.44 1.42
CA LEU A 41 -13.61 2.37 1.67
C LEU A 41 -14.23 1.27 2.53
N ILE A 42 -14.29 0.05 2.00
CA ILE A 42 -14.75 -1.14 2.71
C ILE A 42 -13.52 -1.96 3.12
N LEU A 43 -13.16 -1.90 4.40
CA LEU A 43 -12.06 -2.66 4.98
C LEU A 43 -12.55 -4.00 5.54
N LEU A 44 -11.99 -5.09 5.01
CA LEU A 44 -12.31 -6.45 5.40
C LEU A 44 -11.20 -7.06 6.27
N PRO A 45 -11.54 -7.92 7.24
CA PRO A 45 -10.54 -8.69 7.95
C PRO A 45 -9.85 -9.68 7.00
N ARG A 46 -8.63 -10.11 7.36
CA ARG A 46 -7.98 -11.19 6.63
C ARG A 46 -8.86 -12.43 6.66
N ARG A 47 -8.91 -13.16 5.54
CA ARG A 47 -9.69 -14.40 5.40
C ARG A 47 -11.19 -14.21 5.65
N PHE A 48 -11.75 -13.02 5.39
CA PHE A 48 -13.18 -12.73 5.55
C PHE A 48 -14.10 -13.75 4.86
N LEU A 49 -13.65 -14.36 3.75
CA LEU A 49 -14.38 -15.44 3.05
C LEU A 49 -14.68 -16.67 3.95
N ARG A 50 -13.96 -16.86 5.05
CA ARG A 50 -14.23 -17.93 6.03
C ARG A 50 -15.38 -17.60 6.98
N SER A 51 -15.88 -16.37 6.97
CA SER A 51 -17.01 -15.93 7.79
C SER A 51 -18.22 -15.68 6.90
N PRO A 52 -19.21 -16.58 6.87
CA PRO A 52 -20.44 -16.37 6.10
C PRO A 52 -21.15 -15.06 6.46
N ARG A 53 -21.10 -14.65 7.73
CA ARG A 53 -21.67 -13.37 8.20
C ARG A 53 -21.00 -12.17 7.54
N GLU A 54 -19.66 -12.16 7.47
CA GLU A 54 -18.91 -11.08 6.81
C GLU A 54 -19.19 -11.05 5.30
N VAL A 55 -19.28 -12.23 4.67
CA VAL A 55 -19.63 -12.34 3.25
C VAL A 55 -21.04 -11.80 3.01
N VAL A 56 -22.05 -12.24 3.76
CA VAL A 56 -23.44 -11.76 3.61
C VAL A 56 -23.53 -10.26 3.82
N ARG A 57 -22.84 -9.72 4.84
CA ARG A 57 -22.78 -8.27 5.10
C ARG A 57 -22.15 -7.51 3.94
N LEU A 58 -21.03 -8.01 3.42
CA LEU A 58 -20.35 -7.41 2.26
C LEU A 58 -21.27 -7.43 1.03
N VAL A 59 -21.87 -8.57 0.71
CA VAL A 59 -22.78 -8.70 -0.45
C VAL A 59 -23.97 -7.78 -0.32
N GLY A 60 -24.60 -7.70 0.86
CA GLY A 60 -25.71 -6.78 1.11
C GLY A 60 -25.31 -5.34 0.82
N ARG A 61 -24.15 -4.90 1.35
CA ARG A 61 -23.63 -3.55 1.13
C ARG A 61 -23.30 -3.28 -0.35
N LEU A 62 -22.65 -4.22 -1.03
CA LEU A 62 -22.31 -4.06 -2.46
C LEU A 62 -23.56 -4.01 -3.35
N ARG A 63 -24.58 -4.83 -3.05
CA ARG A 63 -25.85 -4.80 -3.80
C ARG A 63 -26.65 -3.52 -3.54
N GLN A 64 -26.56 -2.95 -2.33
CA GLN A 64 -27.14 -1.63 -2.04
C GLN A 64 -26.43 -0.51 -2.80
N ILE A 65 -25.10 -0.60 -2.97
CA ILE A 65 -24.35 0.34 -3.81
C ILE A 65 -24.78 0.24 -5.28
N GLY A 66 -25.11 -0.96 -5.76
CA GLY A 66 -25.56 -1.19 -7.13
C GLY A 66 -24.57 -0.74 -8.21
N PRO A 67 -23.28 -1.15 -8.13
CA PRO A 67 -22.26 -0.67 -9.05
C PRO A 67 -22.53 -1.09 -10.50
N GLN A 68 -22.38 -0.18 -11.45
CA GLN A 68 -22.49 -0.48 -12.88
C GLN A 68 -21.26 -1.22 -13.41
N VAL A 69 -20.10 -0.98 -12.80
CA VAL A 69 -18.81 -1.57 -13.15
C VAL A 69 -18.11 -2.02 -11.88
N ALA A 70 -17.57 -3.24 -11.87
CA ALA A 70 -16.62 -3.71 -10.86
C ALA A 70 -15.28 -4.03 -11.53
N ILE A 71 -14.18 -3.57 -10.93
CA ILE A 71 -12.83 -3.76 -11.47
C ILE A 71 -12.01 -4.62 -10.50
N ASP A 72 -11.58 -5.79 -10.96
CA ASP A 72 -10.71 -6.71 -10.23
C ASP A 72 -9.23 -6.48 -10.60
N ALA A 73 -8.58 -5.60 -9.85
CA ALA A 73 -7.14 -5.33 -10.00
C ALA A 73 -6.23 -6.32 -9.26
N GLN A 74 -6.78 -7.36 -8.63
CA GLN A 74 -5.99 -8.39 -7.95
C GLN A 74 -5.84 -9.66 -8.81
N GLY A 75 -6.84 -10.00 -9.62
CA GLY A 75 -6.78 -11.12 -10.56
C GLY A 75 -6.75 -12.50 -9.91
N LEU A 76 -7.35 -12.65 -8.71
CA LEU A 76 -7.47 -13.92 -7.99
C LEU A 76 -8.94 -14.30 -7.80
N THR A 77 -9.23 -15.58 -7.50
CA THR A 77 -10.60 -16.05 -7.28
C THR A 77 -11.33 -15.23 -6.22
N LYS A 78 -10.64 -14.91 -5.12
CA LYS A 78 -11.21 -14.15 -4.00
C LYS A 78 -11.74 -12.78 -4.45
N SER A 79 -10.96 -12.02 -5.20
CA SER A 79 -11.33 -10.66 -5.60
C SER A 79 -12.37 -10.67 -6.72
N ALA A 80 -12.24 -11.58 -7.70
CA ALA A 80 -13.22 -11.74 -8.75
C ALA A 80 -14.58 -12.24 -8.21
N LEU A 81 -14.58 -13.05 -7.15
CA LEU A 81 -15.81 -13.46 -6.46
C LEU A 81 -16.52 -12.27 -5.82
N VAL A 82 -15.78 -11.36 -5.18
CA VAL A 82 -16.36 -10.11 -4.65
C VAL A 82 -16.99 -9.29 -5.78
N CYS A 83 -16.30 -9.15 -6.92
CA CYS A 83 -16.85 -8.46 -8.10
C CYS A 83 -18.12 -9.14 -8.62
N ARG A 84 -18.15 -10.48 -8.70
CA ARG A 84 -19.35 -11.23 -9.11
C ARG A 84 -20.51 -11.04 -8.13
N LEU A 85 -20.25 -11.13 -6.83
CA LEU A 85 -21.27 -11.02 -5.79
C LEU A 85 -21.82 -9.59 -5.65
N SER A 86 -21.07 -8.58 -6.09
CA SER A 86 -21.54 -7.19 -6.14
C SER A 86 -22.78 -6.99 -7.01
N GLY A 87 -22.99 -7.87 -8.00
CA GLY A 87 -24.08 -7.75 -8.97
C GLY A 87 -23.77 -6.82 -10.15
N ALA A 88 -22.55 -6.27 -10.24
CA ALA A 88 -22.18 -5.40 -11.35
C ALA A 88 -22.35 -6.11 -12.72
N PRO A 89 -23.05 -5.48 -13.69
CA PRO A 89 -23.23 -6.05 -15.01
C PRO A 89 -21.91 -6.13 -15.77
N ARG A 90 -21.03 -5.13 -15.63
CA ARG A 90 -19.68 -5.14 -16.17
C ARG A 90 -18.68 -5.48 -15.08
N ARG A 91 -17.90 -6.54 -15.26
CA ARG A 91 -16.87 -7.01 -14.32
C ARG A 91 -15.57 -7.16 -15.08
N ILE A 92 -14.74 -6.14 -14.95
CA ILE A 92 -13.48 -6.00 -15.66
C ILE A 92 -12.38 -6.62 -14.81
N GLY A 93 -11.59 -7.52 -15.39
CA GLY A 93 -10.44 -8.12 -14.72
C GLY A 93 -9.36 -8.49 -15.71
N PHE A 94 -8.31 -9.16 -15.24
CA PHE A 94 -7.20 -9.56 -16.10
C PHE A 94 -7.47 -10.85 -16.89
N GLY A 95 -6.98 -10.89 -18.13
CA GLY A 95 -6.79 -12.11 -18.93
C GLY A 95 -5.51 -12.87 -18.57
N ARG A 96 -5.02 -13.80 -19.40
CA ARG A 96 -3.74 -14.51 -19.08
C ARG A 96 -2.55 -13.56 -19.27
N PRO A 97 -1.46 -13.71 -18.49
CA PRO A 97 -1.25 -14.63 -17.37
C PRO A 97 -1.72 -14.09 -16.00
N TRP A 98 -2.20 -12.84 -15.96
CA TRP A 98 -2.41 -12.10 -14.70
C TRP A 98 -3.74 -12.40 -14.00
N GLY A 99 -4.77 -12.77 -14.76
CA GLY A 99 -6.01 -13.38 -14.26
C GLY A 99 -5.76 -14.85 -13.94
N ARG A 100 -5.42 -15.10 -12.68
CA ARG A 100 -5.05 -16.40 -12.14
C ARG A 100 -6.26 -17.13 -11.57
N GLU A 101 -6.09 -18.43 -11.31
CA GLU A 101 -7.14 -19.29 -10.77
C GLU A 101 -8.42 -19.19 -11.62
N ILE A 102 -9.60 -19.06 -10.98
CA ILE A 102 -10.88 -18.95 -11.69
C ILE A 102 -11.34 -17.50 -11.96
N SER A 103 -10.50 -16.49 -11.69
CA SER A 103 -10.89 -15.07 -11.79
C SER A 103 -11.50 -14.68 -13.14
N ARG A 104 -10.91 -15.16 -14.25
CA ARG A 104 -11.37 -14.94 -15.63
C ARG A 104 -12.80 -15.41 -15.93
N TRP A 105 -13.30 -16.40 -15.20
CA TRP A 105 -14.65 -16.94 -15.39
C TRP A 105 -15.67 -16.25 -14.49
N LEU A 106 -15.20 -15.56 -13.45
CA LEU A 106 -16.03 -14.75 -12.55
C LEU A 106 -16.22 -13.33 -13.10
N ASN A 107 -15.19 -12.79 -13.75
CA ASN A 107 -15.24 -11.57 -14.56
C ASN A 107 -15.83 -11.86 -15.95
N ASN A 108 -16.40 -10.86 -16.62
CA ASN A 108 -16.96 -11.01 -17.98
C ASN A 108 -16.29 -10.12 -19.03
N GLU A 109 -15.43 -9.20 -18.62
CA GLU A 109 -14.55 -8.43 -19.50
C GLU A 109 -13.10 -8.65 -19.06
N CYS A 110 -12.32 -9.34 -19.87
CA CYS A 110 -10.92 -9.65 -19.55
C CYS A 110 -9.99 -8.77 -20.38
N VAL A 111 -9.09 -8.05 -19.71
CA VAL A 111 -8.03 -7.26 -20.34
C VAL A 111 -6.74 -8.05 -20.40
N ASP A 112 -6.28 -8.32 -21.62
CA ASP A 112 -4.96 -8.87 -21.87
C ASP A 112 -3.90 -7.75 -21.83
N THR A 113 -2.88 -7.96 -21.00
CA THR A 113 -1.85 -6.96 -20.73
C THR A 113 -0.47 -7.59 -20.81
N ARG A 114 0.42 -6.90 -21.52
CA ARG A 114 1.85 -7.26 -21.61
C ARG A 114 2.71 -6.48 -20.62
N SER A 115 2.11 -5.57 -19.84
CA SER A 115 2.82 -4.74 -18.88
C SER A 115 3.37 -5.59 -17.72
N VAL A 116 4.69 -5.64 -17.62
CA VAL A 116 5.40 -6.32 -16.53
C VAL A 116 5.26 -5.54 -15.22
N HIS A 117 5.35 -4.21 -15.30
CA HIS A 117 5.20 -3.34 -14.14
C HIS A 117 3.74 -3.27 -13.67
N ALA A 118 3.52 -3.38 -12.35
CA ALA A 118 2.18 -3.50 -11.78
C ALA A 118 1.31 -2.25 -12.00
N VAL A 119 1.91 -1.05 -11.99
CA VAL A 119 1.16 0.22 -12.13
C VAL A 119 0.56 0.37 -13.54
N PRO A 120 1.34 0.36 -14.65
CA PRO A 120 0.76 0.35 -16.00
C PRO A 120 -0.23 -0.80 -16.19
N ARG A 121 0.11 -2.00 -15.71
CA ARG A 121 -0.78 -3.15 -15.79
C ARG A 121 -2.15 -2.89 -15.17
N ASN A 122 -2.20 -2.30 -13.97
CA ASN A 122 -3.47 -1.96 -13.32
C ASN A 122 -4.24 -0.89 -14.11
N LEU A 123 -3.56 0.12 -14.65
CA LEU A 123 -4.19 1.18 -15.43
C LEU A 123 -4.78 0.66 -16.76
N GLU A 124 -4.20 -0.38 -17.36
CA GLU A 124 -4.76 -1.01 -18.56
C GLU A 124 -6.15 -1.63 -18.34
N LEU A 125 -6.55 -1.95 -17.09
CA LEU A 125 -7.92 -2.36 -16.78
C LEU A 125 -8.96 -1.29 -17.10
N LEU A 126 -8.54 -0.04 -17.31
CA LEU A 126 -9.43 1.07 -17.68
C LEU A 126 -9.64 1.19 -19.20
N ARG A 127 -8.94 0.40 -20.04
CA ARG A 127 -9.11 0.42 -21.51
C ARG A 127 -10.55 0.13 -21.95
N PRO A 128 -11.28 -0.87 -21.41
CA PRO A 128 -12.68 -1.11 -21.78
C PRO A 128 -13.64 0.02 -21.38
N LEU A 129 -13.16 0.98 -20.59
CA LEU A 129 -13.87 2.19 -20.18
C LEU A 129 -13.46 3.41 -21.04
N GLY A 130 -12.62 3.23 -22.06
CA GLY A 130 -12.16 4.29 -22.95
C GLY A 130 -11.12 5.22 -22.31
N ILE A 131 -10.45 4.79 -21.23
CA ILE A 131 -9.36 5.54 -20.60
C ILE A 131 -8.05 4.88 -21.04
N GLU A 132 -7.31 5.60 -21.88
CA GLU A 132 -6.01 5.19 -22.39
C GLU A 132 -4.92 6.10 -21.83
N SER A 133 -3.80 5.50 -21.43
CA SER A 133 -2.60 6.23 -20.95
C SER A 133 -2.87 7.32 -19.89
N PRO A 134 -3.59 7.02 -18.79
CA PRO A 134 -3.84 8.02 -17.75
C PRO A 134 -2.55 8.40 -17.01
N GLU A 135 -2.55 9.61 -16.44
CA GLU A 135 -1.46 10.07 -15.57
C GLU A 135 -1.33 9.17 -14.34
N VAL A 136 -0.08 8.84 -13.98
CA VAL A 136 0.20 8.03 -12.79
C VAL A 136 0.25 8.93 -11.55
N ARG A 137 -0.87 9.01 -10.83
CA ARG A 137 -0.95 9.73 -9.54
C ARG A 137 -1.35 8.80 -8.41
N PHE A 138 -0.54 8.73 -7.35
CA PHE A 138 -0.82 7.85 -6.22
C PHE A 138 -1.69 8.49 -5.14
N ASP A 139 -1.63 9.81 -4.99
CA ASP A 139 -2.40 10.65 -4.07
C ASP A 139 -2.71 10.03 -2.71
N LEU A 140 -1.71 9.34 -2.14
CA LEU A 140 -1.88 8.68 -0.85
C LEU A 140 -2.29 9.73 0.19
N PRO A 141 -3.29 9.45 1.03
CA PRO A 141 -3.71 10.38 2.06
C PRO A 141 -2.64 10.50 3.15
N GLU A 142 -2.65 11.64 3.83
CA GLU A 142 -1.96 11.86 5.10
C GLU A 142 -2.94 12.57 6.00
N ALA A 143 -3.50 11.81 6.95
CA ALA A 143 -4.42 12.39 7.92
C ALA A 143 -3.64 13.27 8.92
N PRO A 144 -4.30 14.32 9.48
CA PRO A 144 -3.64 15.25 10.39
C PRO A 144 -2.99 14.59 11.61
N ALA A 145 -3.59 13.51 12.12
CA ALA A 145 -3.06 12.79 13.28
C ALA A 145 -1.73 12.08 12.97
N GLU A 146 -1.62 11.44 11.80
CA GLU A 146 -0.40 10.77 11.35
C GLU A 146 0.71 11.77 11.02
N ARG A 147 0.34 12.93 10.47
CA ARG A 147 1.23 14.07 10.29
C ARG A 147 1.81 14.54 11.62
N ALA A 148 0.96 14.83 12.60
CA ALA A 148 1.38 15.28 13.93
C ALA A 148 2.26 14.24 14.64
N PHE A 149 1.86 12.96 14.57
CA PHE A 149 2.65 11.85 15.10
C PHE A 149 4.06 11.80 14.49
N ALA A 150 4.18 11.94 13.17
CA ALA A 150 5.46 11.88 12.50
C ALA A 150 6.35 13.09 12.84
N GLU A 151 5.77 14.28 12.98
CA GLU A 151 6.48 15.50 13.39
C GLU A 151 7.02 15.38 14.82
N GLU A 152 6.15 14.98 15.76
CA GLU A 152 6.53 14.74 17.16
C GLU A 152 7.63 13.67 17.27
N LEU A 153 7.52 12.59 16.50
CA LEU A 153 8.53 11.53 16.49
C LEU A 153 9.89 12.04 16.01
N VAL A 154 9.92 12.79 14.91
CA VAL A 154 11.16 13.32 14.33
C VAL A 154 11.85 14.28 15.30
N GLU A 155 11.08 15.13 15.98
CA GLU A 155 11.59 16.05 16.99
C GLU A 155 12.11 15.31 18.24
N ARG A 156 11.28 14.42 18.79
CA ARG A 156 11.59 13.64 20.00
C ARG A 156 12.84 12.78 19.84
N LEU A 157 13.01 12.14 18.68
CA LEU A 157 14.20 11.34 18.37
C LEU A 157 15.37 12.17 17.87
N GLY A 158 15.17 13.47 17.63
CA GLY A 158 16.21 14.37 17.15
C GLY A 158 16.74 14.05 15.75
N LEU A 159 15.97 13.35 14.93
CA LEU A 159 16.44 12.76 13.66
C LEU A 159 16.96 13.80 12.66
N ALA A 160 16.36 14.99 12.65
CA ALA A 160 16.68 16.06 11.71
C ALA A 160 17.58 17.16 12.30
N ARG A 161 18.10 17.01 13.54
CA ARG A 161 18.75 18.11 14.28
C ARG A 161 19.96 18.73 13.60
N ARG A 162 20.78 17.93 12.91
CA ARG A 162 22.07 18.38 12.36
C ARG A 162 21.98 18.94 10.94
N THR A 163 21.09 18.38 10.12
CA THR A 163 21.05 18.64 8.67
C THR A 163 19.66 18.93 8.12
N GLY A 164 18.64 19.00 8.99
CA GLY A 164 17.25 19.20 8.58
C GLY A 164 16.58 17.99 7.92
N GLY A 165 17.25 16.83 7.88
CA GLY A 165 16.70 15.60 7.31
C GLY A 165 17.29 14.34 7.95
N PHE A 166 16.65 13.20 7.66
CA PHE A 166 17.02 11.88 8.19
C PHE A 166 16.80 10.80 7.14
N ALA A 167 17.39 9.62 7.35
CA ALA A 167 17.23 8.45 6.50
C ALA A 167 16.37 7.37 7.17
N LEU A 168 15.55 6.68 6.38
CA LEU A 168 14.88 5.45 6.75
C LEU A 168 15.62 4.24 6.18
N ILE A 169 15.81 3.23 7.00
CA ILE A 169 16.37 1.95 6.54
C ILE A 169 15.45 0.80 6.97
N THR A 170 15.09 -0.06 6.01
CA THR A 170 14.44 -1.34 6.30
C THR A 170 15.47 -2.45 6.17
N ALA A 171 15.97 -2.97 7.29
CA ALA A 171 16.89 -4.10 7.28
C ALA A 171 16.17 -5.46 7.08
N GLY A 172 14.88 -5.51 7.42
CA GLY A 172 14.03 -6.68 7.30
C GLY A 172 13.58 -6.98 5.87
N ALA A 173 13.28 -8.25 5.61
CA ALA A 173 12.58 -8.68 4.41
C ALA A 173 11.74 -9.94 4.71
N GLY A 174 10.64 -10.09 3.98
CA GLY A 174 9.75 -11.25 4.13
C GLY A 174 10.37 -12.59 3.69
N TRP A 175 11.50 -12.56 2.97
CA TRP A 175 12.26 -13.74 2.55
C TRP A 175 13.68 -13.58 3.03
N GLU A 176 14.21 -14.57 3.74
CA GLU A 176 15.56 -14.51 4.30
C GLU A 176 16.64 -14.32 3.23
N SER A 177 16.50 -15.00 2.08
CA SER A 177 17.40 -14.86 0.93
C SER A 177 17.41 -13.46 0.29
N LYS A 178 16.45 -12.60 0.65
CA LYS A 178 16.39 -11.19 0.22
C LYS A 178 16.91 -10.22 1.28
N ARG A 179 17.38 -10.72 2.42
CA ARG A 179 17.97 -9.89 3.48
C ARG A 179 19.44 -9.69 3.20
N TRP A 180 19.86 -8.43 3.24
CA TRP A 180 21.28 -8.11 3.23
C TRP A 180 21.86 -8.34 4.64
N PRO A 181 23.14 -8.71 4.78
CA PRO A 181 23.74 -8.96 6.09
C PRO A 181 23.64 -7.75 7.03
N ALA A 182 23.38 -8.01 8.30
CA ALA A 182 23.07 -6.99 9.31
C ALA A 182 24.25 -6.03 9.52
N GLU A 183 25.46 -6.58 9.56
CA GLU A 183 26.72 -5.84 9.73
C GLU A 183 26.93 -4.82 8.60
N ARG A 184 26.43 -5.12 7.40
CA ARG A 184 26.53 -4.20 6.26
C ARG A 184 25.50 -3.07 6.36
N PHE A 185 24.29 -3.36 6.83
CA PHE A 185 23.33 -2.31 7.18
C PHE A 185 23.88 -1.39 8.28
N ALA A 186 24.52 -1.96 9.30
CA ALA A 186 25.13 -1.18 10.39
C ALA A 186 26.25 -0.27 9.87
N ALA A 187 27.10 -0.77 8.98
CA ALA A 187 28.13 0.03 8.32
C ALA A 187 27.55 1.20 7.49
N VAL A 188 26.48 0.96 6.71
CA VAL A 188 25.80 2.01 5.93
C VAL A 188 25.13 3.04 6.84
N ALA A 189 24.38 2.58 7.85
CA ALA A 189 23.70 3.46 8.81
C ALA A 189 24.71 4.36 9.53
N ARG A 190 25.82 3.78 10.00
CA ARG A 190 26.94 4.53 10.61
C ARG A 190 27.54 5.53 9.62
N HIS A 191 27.73 5.14 8.36
CA HIS A 191 28.28 6.04 7.35
C HIS A 191 27.38 7.26 7.13
N LEU A 192 26.07 7.06 6.98
CA LEU A 192 25.09 8.15 6.85
C LEU A 192 25.12 9.08 8.07
N ALA A 193 25.18 8.52 9.28
CA ALA A 193 25.24 9.29 10.51
C ALA A 193 26.56 10.08 10.65
N VAL A 194 27.70 9.41 10.54
CA VAL A 194 29.01 10.02 10.86
C VAL A 194 29.52 10.91 9.75
N ARG A 195 29.38 10.50 8.48
CA ARG A 195 29.92 11.26 7.34
C ARG A 195 28.96 12.32 6.83
N HIS A 196 27.65 12.06 6.90
CA HIS A 196 26.64 12.98 6.38
C HIS A 196 25.82 13.68 7.47
N GLY A 197 26.00 13.34 8.75
CA GLY A 197 25.27 13.96 9.86
C GLY A 197 23.76 13.67 9.82
N LEU A 198 23.32 12.63 9.12
CA LEU A 198 21.91 12.26 9.04
C LEU A 198 21.52 11.42 10.26
N GLY A 199 20.40 11.76 10.91
CA GLY A 199 19.73 10.78 11.76
C GLY A 199 19.28 9.60 10.90
N VAL A 200 19.35 8.39 11.45
CA VAL A 200 18.93 7.17 10.76
C VAL A 200 17.91 6.44 11.62
N LEU A 201 16.75 6.15 11.05
CA LEU A 201 15.69 5.41 11.72
C LEU A 201 15.47 4.06 11.03
N LEU A 202 15.69 2.98 11.77
CA LEU A 202 15.51 1.61 11.29
C LEU A 202 14.08 1.15 11.51
N ILE A 203 13.35 0.90 10.43
CA ILE A 203 11.94 0.49 10.46
C ILE A 203 11.78 -1.03 10.36
N TRP A 204 10.71 -1.54 10.95
CA TRP A 204 10.42 -2.97 11.05
C TRP A 204 8.91 -3.22 11.13
N GLY A 205 8.47 -4.42 10.70
CA GLY A 205 7.06 -4.82 10.69
C GLY A 205 6.73 -6.03 11.57
N SER A 206 7.73 -6.70 12.14
CA SER A 206 7.58 -7.86 13.02
C SER A 206 8.60 -7.84 14.16
N ASP A 207 8.39 -8.63 15.21
CA ASP A 207 9.29 -8.66 16.37
C ASP A 207 10.68 -9.21 16.00
N ALA A 208 10.76 -10.12 15.01
CA ALA A 208 12.03 -10.58 14.46
C ALA A 208 12.79 -9.46 13.72
N GLU A 209 12.07 -8.66 12.92
CA GLU A 209 12.66 -7.50 12.24
C GLU A 209 13.01 -6.38 13.23
N ARG A 210 12.26 -6.24 14.32
CA ARG A 210 12.58 -5.33 15.43
C ARG A 210 13.91 -5.72 16.07
N ALA A 211 14.08 -6.98 16.42
CA ALA A 211 15.34 -7.47 17.01
C ALA A 211 16.53 -7.24 16.05
N LEU A 212 16.32 -7.46 14.75
CA LEU A 212 17.31 -7.14 13.72
C LEU A 212 17.63 -5.63 13.67
N ALA A 213 16.62 -4.77 13.63
CA ALA A 213 16.79 -3.31 13.62
C ALA A 213 17.51 -2.79 14.88
N GLU A 214 17.17 -3.31 16.06
CA GLU A 214 17.86 -2.99 17.31
C GLU A 214 19.31 -3.48 17.31
N GLY A 215 19.58 -4.65 16.70
CA GLY A 215 20.93 -5.17 16.48
C GLY A 215 21.77 -4.26 15.59
N VAL A 216 21.23 -3.89 14.43
CA VAL A 216 21.87 -2.98 13.48
C VAL A 216 22.14 -1.61 14.10
N ALA A 217 21.18 -1.05 14.86
CA ALA A 217 21.38 0.20 15.59
C ALA A 217 22.56 0.11 16.57
N ARG A 218 22.61 -0.96 17.37
CA ARG A 218 23.69 -1.19 18.34
C ARG A 218 25.06 -1.33 17.67
N GLU A 219 25.12 -2.12 16.60
CA GLU A 219 26.37 -2.39 15.86
C GLU A 219 26.88 -1.15 15.10
N SER A 220 25.98 -0.22 14.73
CA SER A 220 26.39 1.05 14.10
C SER A 220 27.29 1.91 15.00
N GLY A 221 27.23 1.72 16.33
CA GLY A 221 28.09 2.38 17.30
C GLY A 221 27.87 3.89 17.46
N THR A 222 26.68 4.42 17.09
CA THR A 222 26.33 5.83 17.26
C THR A 222 24.87 6.00 17.72
N ALA A 223 24.60 7.04 18.51
CA ALA A 223 23.25 7.38 18.97
C ALA A 223 22.37 7.99 17.86
N ASP A 224 22.97 8.44 16.76
CA ASP A 224 22.26 9.00 15.60
C ASP A 224 21.52 7.91 14.78
N VAL A 225 21.79 6.62 15.06
CA VAL A 225 21.10 5.48 14.43
C VAL A 225 20.20 4.82 15.47
N GLN A 226 18.89 4.82 15.24
CA GLN A 226 17.89 4.37 16.20
C GLN A 226 16.91 3.38 15.58
N SER A 227 16.42 2.43 16.38
CA SER A 227 15.30 1.56 15.98
C SER A 227 13.98 2.31 16.16
N ALA A 228 13.10 2.20 15.17
CA ALA A 228 11.78 2.83 15.21
C ALA A 228 10.89 2.22 16.32
N PRO A 229 9.92 2.98 16.85
CA PRO A 229 8.79 2.38 17.55
C PRO A 229 7.91 1.61 16.55
N ARG A 230 6.92 0.86 17.06
CA ARG A 230 5.95 0.19 16.21
C ARG A 230 5.08 1.21 15.47
N PHE A 231 4.94 1.05 14.16
CA PHE A 231 4.05 1.88 13.34
C PHE A 231 2.83 1.12 12.84
N THR A 232 1.73 1.85 12.66
CA THR A 232 0.72 1.51 11.65
C THR A 232 1.24 1.89 10.26
N LEU A 233 0.66 1.34 9.18
CA LEU A 233 1.09 1.73 7.83
C LEU A 233 0.85 3.23 7.53
N PRO A 234 -0.27 3.85 7.93
CA PRO A 234 -0.44 5.31 7.78
C PRO A 234 0.63 6.13 8.50
N GLN A 235 1.00 5.76 9.73
CA GLN A 235 2.09 6.40 10.46
C GLN A 235 3.43 6.24 9.73
N LEU A 236 3.75 5.04 9.25
CA LEU A 236 4.97 4.81 8.47
C LEU A 236 5.00 5.68 7.20
N ALA A 237 3.88 5.79 6.48
CA ALA A 237 3.80 6.64 5.29
C ALA A 237 4.04 8.12 5.64
N ALA A 238 3.49 8.61 6.75
CA ALA A 238 3.72 9.97 7.23
C ALA A 238 5.18 10.21 7.64
N VAL A 239 5.82 9.27 8.33
CA VAL A 239 7.26 9.34 8.65
C VAL A 239 8.10 9.34 7.38
N ALA A 240 7.79 8.46 6.42
CA ALA A 240 8.51 8.37 5.15
C ALA A 240 8.44 9.65 4.31
N ARG A 241 7.34 10.41 4.36
CA ARG A 241 7.24 11.73 3.69
C ARG A 241 8.24 12.76 4.18
N ARG A 242 8.68 12.63 5.44
CA ARG A 242 9.64 13.54 6.08
C ARG A 242 11.08 13.06 5.95
N ALA A 243 11.25 11.80 5.57
CA ALA A 243 12.57 11.24 5.32
C ALA A 243 13.18 11.88 4.08
N ARG A 244 14.47 12.17 4.15
CA ARG A 244 15.26 12.63 3.00
C ARG A 244 15.67 11.45 2.13
N LEU A 245 15.85 10.28 2.73
CA LEU A 245 16.31 9.04 2.10
C LEU A 245 15.57 7.84 2.68
#